data_AF-A0A953A2C0-F1
#
_entry.id   AF-A0A953A2C0-F1
#
_cell.length_a   1.000
_cell.length_b   1.000
_cell.length_c   1.000
_cell.angle_alpha   90.00
_cell.angle_beta   90.00
_cell.angle_gamma   90.00
#
_symmetry.space_group_name_H-M   'P 1'
#
loop_
_entity.id
_entity.type
_entity.pdbx_description
1 polymer ?
#
loop_
_entity_poly.entity_id
_entity_poly.type
_entity_poly.pdbx_seq_one_letter_code
_entity_poly.pdbx_strand_id
1 'polypeptide(L)'
;MTAARTLFFAHLGALSFALGGLLIALPHPELWAGSAQAAKVFAFGMRHGGPLHIVLGAAAMLTFGLRYLGARRTLTFFALATTLSLGMELLGTGTGWPFGAYSYTSGLGTKVLGRVPYTIPLSWFFVGMAAYLLASAIVARLGIRRSALGAVLLGVWFLTVWDLVLDPAMAHPALPTQFWVWHATGPYFGMPLQNFVGWSVTGFLFMGLSRLLWRRNAGPDEFPAWLPFGIYTANIVFALALSLSVGLWQPAIAAVFLGVLPATLALGRTTSPAATAMRLGSRAIAGRRLQLTVEGLEHVPTSGPALIAARHYHHLYDGCALIATLPRPVHILVALDWVDRPIVRRVMERACAAARWPIVLRGDAMSRPGARTAYSPAERRRYLHRAVTETVDLLRAGEVVVVFPEAYPNVDPTYTPKTADGFLPFRPGFAALAALAERDGHPPVPIIPAGLGYQPGDRWEVTLRFGPPLFVEDWPDRAALVDAVEQQVRDLSRPAPAYRPAVAGEVLQP
;
A
#
# COMPACT_ATOMS: atom_id res chain seq x y z
N MET A 1 -9.67 10.03 7.58
CA MET A 1 -8.23 9.71 7.42
C MET A 1 -7.35 10.70 8.18
N THR A 2 -7.68 12.00 8.19
CA THR A 2 -6.92 13.06 8.87
C THR A 2 -6.68 12.80 10.35
N ALA A 3 -7.72 12.46 11.13
CA ALA A 3 -7.58 12.22 12.58
C ALA A 3 -6.62 11.06 12.95
N ALA A 4 -6.80 9.88 12.33
CA ALA A 4 -5.91 8.73 12.57
C ALA A 4 -4.45 9.03 12.16
N ARG A 5 -4.26 9.79 11.07
CA ARG A 5 -2.93 10.27 10.65
C ARG A 5 -2.31 11.21 11.68
N THR A 6 -3.05 12.20 12.15
CA THR A 6 -2.57 13.14 13.17
C THR A 6 -2.17 12.41 14.46
N LEU A 7 -3.01 11.48 14.94
CA LEU A 7 -2.72 10.67 16.12
C LEU A 7 -1.50 9.76 15.91
N PHE A 8 -1.34 9.19 14.71
CA PHE A 8 -0.15 8.41 14.36
C PHE A 8 1.12 9.25 14.41
N PHE A 9 1.14 10.44 13.80
CA PHE A 9 2.31 11.33 13.88
C PHE A 9 2.57 11.83 15.31
N ALA A 10 1.51 12.08 16.09
CA ALA A 10 1.65 12.40 17.51
C ALA A 10 2.26 11.24 18.30
N HIS A 11 1.86 10.00 18.01
CA HIS A 11 2.48 8.79 18.57
C HIS A 11 3.98 8.69 18.23
N LEU A 12 4.38 8.96 16.98
CA LEU A 12 5.79 9.00 16.59
C LEU A 12 6.58 10.09 17.33
N GLY A 13 5.99 11.27 17.48
CA GLY A 13 6.57 12.36 18.27
C GLY A 13 6.75 11.97 19.73
N ALA A 14 5.74 11.33 20.34
CA ALA A 14 5.80 10.86 21.73
C ALA A 14 6.81 9.73 21.93
N LEU A 15 6.94 8.78 20.99
CA LEU A 15 7.99 7.76 21.01
C LEU A 15 9.38 8.38 20.98
N SER A 16 9.60 9.34 20.06
CA SER A 16 10.89 10.02 19.91
C SER A 16 11.24 10.83 21.16
N PHE A 17 10.24 11.52 21.73
CA PHE A 17 10.40 12.28 22.97
C PHE A 17 10.70 11.37 24.17
N ALA A 18 10.01 10.23 24.29
CA ALA A 18 10.27 9.25 25.34
C ALA A 18 11.69 8.64 25.22
N LEU A 19 12.11 8.31 23.99
CA LEU A 19 13.44 7.76 23.73
C LEU A 19 14.55 8.77 24.05
N GLY A 20 14.41 10.01 23.60
CA GLY A 20 15.36 11.09 23.92
C GLY A 20 15.37 11.41 25.42
N GLY A 21 14.21 11.39 26.08
CA GLY A 21 14.11 11.55 27.53
C GLY A 21 14.89 10.48 28.28
N LEU A 22 14.70 9.21 27.90
CA LEU A 22 15.30 8.07 28.58
C LEU A 22 16.79 7.89 28.29
N LEU A 23 17.20 8.04 27.02
CA LEU A 23 18.57 7.72 26.59
C LEU A 23 19.52 8.92 26.59
N ILE A 24 18.99 10.14 26.56
CA ILE A 24 19.80 11.37 26.49
C ILE A 24 19.55 12.23 27.72
N ALA A 25 18.32 12.65 27.99
CA ALA A 25 18.08 13.63 29.05
C ALA A 25 18.28 13.07 30.46
N LEU A 26 17.86 11.83 30.72
CA LEU A 26 17.96 11.21 32.04
C LEU A 26 19.41 10.94 32.48
N PRO A 27 20.30 10.39 31.62
CA PRO A 27 21.71 10.21 31.97
C PRO A 27 22.54 11.51 32.05
N HIS A 28 22.03 12.61 31.47
CA HIS A 28 22.75 13.88 31.32
C HIS A 28 22.01 15.06 31.97
N PRO A 29 21.99 15.17 33.32
CA PRO A 29 21.34 16.25 34.04
C PRO A 29 21.83 17.66 33.65
N GLU A 30 23.07 17.79 33.20
CA GLU A 30 23.66 19.03 32.71
C GLU A 30 22.85 19.68 31.57
N LEU A 31 22.07 18.89 30.82
CA LEU A 31 21.24 19.37 29.71
C LEU A 31 19.99 20.12 30.17
N TRP A 32 19.51 19.91 31.40
CA TRP A 32 18.23 20.47 31.85
C TRP A 32 18.24 21.06 33.27
N ALA A 33 19.18 20.69 34.14
CA ALA A 33 19.23 21.16 35.52
C ALA A 33 19.51 22.66 35.63
N GLY A 34 20.20 23.25 34.65
CA GLY A 34 20.53 24.68 34.62
C GLY A 34 19.38 25.62 34.24
N SER A 35 18.22 25.09 33.82
CA SER A 35 17.07 25.89 33.39
C SER A 35 15.77 25.38 34.00
N ALA A 36 15.05 26.26 34.70
CA ALA A 36 13.75 25.93 35.28
C ALA A 36 12.73 25.45 34.24
N GLN A 37 12.82 25.95 33.00
CA GLN A 37 11.94 25.50 31.92
C GLN A 37 12.34 24.11 31.41
N ALA A 38 13.64 23.85 31.22
CA ALA A 38 14.13 22.54 30.79
C ALA A 38 13.83 21.46 31.85
N ALA A 39 14.00 21.78 33.14
CA ALA A 39 13.62 20.91 34.25
C ALA A 39 12.12 20.56 34.26
N LYS A 40 11.23 21.52 33.93
CA LYS A 40 9.78 21.26 33.77
C LYS A 40 9.50 20.31 32.60
N VAL A 41 10.18 20.50 31.47
CA VAL A 41 10.04 19.62 30.29
C VAL A 41 10.54 18.20 30.62
N PHE A 42 11.69 18.09 31.29
CA PHE A 42 12.22 16.80 31.75
C PHE A 42 11.26 16.10 32.73
N ALA A 43 10.76 16.81 33.74
CA ALA A 43 9.79 16.28 34.70
C ALA A 43 8.49 15.82 34.01
N PHE A 44 8.01 16.59 33.02
CA PHE A 44 6.89 16.17 32.18
C PHE A 44 7.21 14.88 31.41
N GLY A 45 8.39 14.80 30.80
CA GLY A 45 8.85 13.61 30.08
C GLY A 45 8.93 12.36 30.95
N MET A 46 9.50 12.47 32.14
CA MET A 46 9.57 11.35 33.08
C MET A 46 8.18 10.90 33.57
N ARG A 47 7.24 11.83 33.72
CA ARG A 47 5.88 11.50 34.20
C ARG A 47 4.96 10.95 33.11
N HIS A 48 5.08 11.47 31.89
CA HIS A 48 4.11 11.24 30.82
C HIS A 48 4.69 10.57 29.58
N GLY A 49 6.01 10.52 29.40
CA GLY A 49 6.65 10.01 28.18
C GLY A 49 6.16 8.61 27.81
N GLY A 50 6.33 7.63 28.71
CA GLY A 50 5.85 6.25 28.53
C GLY A 50 4.35 6.16 28.26
N PRO A 51 3.48 6.65 29.16
CA PRO A 51 2.03 6.58 28.96
C PRO A 51 1.52 7.28 27.69
N LEU A 52 2.10 8.43 27.35
CA LEU A 52 1.62 9.27 26.25
C LEU A 52 1.76 8.57 24.90
N HIS A 53 2.91 7.94 24.62
CA HIS A 53 3.08 7.24 23.35
C HIS A 53 2.12 6.06 23.24
N ILE A 54 1.88 5.31 24.32
CA ILE A 54 0.94 4.18 24.33
C ILE A 54 -0.50 4.65 24.08
N VAL A 55 -0.94 5.69 24.78
CA VAL A 55 -2.31 6.23 24.64
C VAL A 55 -2.52 6.78 23.23
N LEU A 56 -1.55 7.51 22.67
CA LEU A 56 -1.64 8.03 21.30
C LEU A 56 -1.65 6.91 20.25
N GLY A 57 -0.85 5.86 20.44
CA GLY A 57 -0.85 4.66 19.59
C GLY A 57 -2.19 3.95 19.61
N ALA A 58 -2.77 3.76 20.79
CA ALA A 58 -4.11 3.21 20.98
C ALA A 58 -5.19 4.08 20.35
N ALA A 59 -5.15 5.39 20.56
CA ALA A 59 -6.10 6.32 19.93
C ALA A 59 -5.99 6.30 18.40
N ALA A 60 -4.78 6.24 17.85
CA ALA A 60 -4.53 6.15 16.41
C ALA A 60 -5.15 4.89 15.81
N MET A 61 -4.88 3.73 16.42
CA MET A 61 -5.40 2.45 15.96
C MET A 61 -6.91 2.30 16.19
N LEU A 62 -7.45 2.82 17.30
CA LEU A 62 -8.90 2.86 17.54
C LEU A 62 -9.60 3.69 16.46
N THR A 63 -9.13 4.92 16.22
CA THR A 63 -9.68 5.80 15.17
C THR A 63 -9.57 5.18 13.79
N PHE A 64 -8.44 4.53 13.50
CA PHE A 64 -8.22 3.80 12.25
C PHE A 64 -9.21 2.64 12.09
N GLY A 65 -9.35 1.79 13.10
CA GLY A 65 -10.26 0.66 13.10
C GLY A 65 -11.71 1.13 12.92
N LEU A 66 -12.16 2.14 13.68
CA LEU A 66 -13.51 2.68 13.57
C LEU A 66 -13.83 3.13 12.14
N ARG A 67 -12.84 3.70 11.43
CA ARG A 67 -13.00 4.19 10.06
C ARG A 67 -13.00 3.09 9.00
N TYR A 68 -12.14 2.08 9.11
CA TYR A 68 -11.93 1.08 8.05
C TYR A 68 -12.60 -0.27 8.33
N LEU A 69 -12.64 -0.68 9.60
CA LEU A 69 -13.22 -1.95 10.03
C LEU A 69 -14.66 -1.78 10.55
N GLY A 70 -15.03 -0.56 10.96
CA GLY A 70 -16.32 -0.23 11.56
C GLY A 70 -16.34 -0.48 13.07
N ALA A 71 -17.35 0.08 13.74
CA ALA A 71 -17.45 0.10 15.20
C ALA A 71 -17.45 -1.31 15.83
N ARG A 72 -18.32 -2.20 15.34
CA ARG A 72 -18.47 -3.55 15.89
C ARG A 72 -17.13 -4.31 15.95
N ARG A 73 -16.42 -4.39 14.81
CA ARG A 73 -15.16 -5.14 14.73
C ARG A 73 -14.08 -4.52 15.61
N THR A 74 -13.95 -3.20 15.55
CA THR A 74 -12.93 -2.46 16.30
C THR A 74 -13.15 -2.55 17.80
N LEU A 75 -14.38 -2.31 18.27
CA LEU A 75 -14.71 -2.38 19.70
C LEU A 75 -14.65 -3.81 20.23
N THR A 76 -14.98 -4.81 19.42
CA THR A 76 -14.79 -6.22 19.79
C THR A 76 -13.30 -6.52 20.03
N PHE A 77 -12.43 -6.10 19.11
CA PHE A 77 -11.00 -6.32 19.24
C PHE A 77 -10.41 -5.52 20.41
N PHE A 78 -10.85 -4.26 20.59
CA PHE A 78 -10.47 -3.43 21.72
C PHE A 78 -10.84 -4.08 23.05
N ALA A 79 -12.10 -4.49 23.21
CA ALA A 79 -12.58 -5.13 24.43
C ALA A 79 -11.83 -6.44 24.71
N LEU A 80 -11.70 -7.33 23.72
CA LEU A 80 -11.00 -8.61 23.91
C LEU A 80 -9.52 -8.43 24.20
N ALA A 81 -8.81 -7.59 23.43
CA ALA A 81 -7.40 -7.37 23.63
C ALA A 81 -7.10 -6.75 24.99
N THR A 82 -7.89 -5.74 25.43
CA THR A 82 -7.67 -5.09 26.72
C THR A 82 -8.08 -5.96 27.91
N THR A 83 -9.23 -6.64 27.86
CA THR A 83 -9.72 -7.45 28.99
C THR A 83 -8.94 -8.75 29.18
N LEU A 84 -8.66 -9.48 28.09
CA LEU A 84 -7.92 -10.74 28.18
C LEU A 84 -6.45 -10.51 28.55
N SER A 85 -5.79 -9.49 27.97
CA SER A 85 -4.42 -9.16 28.37
C SER A 85 -4.35 -8.68 29.81
N LEU A 86 -5.23 -7.77 30.25
CA LEU A 86 -5.25 -7.33 31.64
C LEU A 86 -5.45 -8.50 32.61
N GLY A 87 -6.36 -9.43 32.29
CA GLY A 87 -6.58 -10.64 33.07
C GLY A 87 -5.32 -11.51 33.16
N MET A 88 -4.66 -11.76 32.04
CA MET A 88 -3.41 -12.55 31.99
C MET A 88 -2.24 -11.85 32.69
N GLU A 89 -2.14 -10.53 32.60
CA GLU A 89 -1.11 -9.72 33.27
C GLU A 89 -1.31 -9.69 34.79
N LEU A 90 -2.56 -9.56 35.25
CA LEU A 90 -2.89 -9.65 36.68
C LEU A 90 -2.60 -11.05 37.23
N LEU A 91 -2.90 -12.09 36.45
CA LEU A 91 -2.58 -13.47 36.79
C LEU A 91 -1.07 -13.70 36.80
N GLY A 92 -0.34 -13.18 35.81
CA GLY A 92 1.12 -13.28 35.68
C GLY A 92 1.86 -12.60 36.81
N THR A 93 1.54 -11.33 37.08
CA THR A 93 2.12 -10.59 38.21
C THR A 93 1.67 -11.12 39.58
N GLY A 94 0.57 -11.89 39.63
CA GLY A 94 0.05 -12.52 40.84
C GLY A 94 0.67 -13.88 41.17
N THR A 95 0.82 -14.73 40.16
CA THR A 95 1.13 -16.17 40.31
C THR A 95 2.39 -16.61 39.58
N GLY A 96 2.93 -15.78 38.69
CA GLY A 96 4.00 -16.14 37.76
C GLY A 96 3.55 -16.87 36.50
N TRP A 97 2.27 -17.20 36.35
CA TRP A 97 1.72 -17.79 35.12
C TRP A 97 0.81 -16.77 34.40
N PRO A 98 0.90 -16.59 33.06
CA PRO A 98 1.62 -17.42 32.09
C PRO A 98 3.01 -16.91 31.70
N PHE A 99 3.51 -15.79 32.24
CA PHE A 99 4.70 -15.10 31.72
C PHE A 99 6.02 -15.43 32.45
N GLY A 100 5.96 -16.04 33.63
CA GLY A 100 7.05 -16.05 34.61
C GLY A 100 6.76 -15.04 35.73
N ALA A 101 7.47 -15.13 36.85
CA ALA A 101 7.30 -14.19 37.97
C ALA A 101 8.01 -12.86 37.68
N TYR A 102 7.28 -11.74 37.72
CA TYR A 102 7.81 -10.39 37.50
C TYR A 102 6.90 -9.34 38.17
N SER A 103 7.41 -8.11 38.27
CA SER A 103 6.64 -6.96 38.75
C SER A 103 6.96 -5.69 37.97
N TYR A 104 5.93 -4.95 37.56
CA TYR A 104 6.08 -3.64 36.93
C TYR A 104 6.62 -2.58 37.90
N THR A 105 7.37 -1.61 37.39
CA THR A 105 7.74 -0.38 38.10
C THR A 105 6.69 0.72 37.85
N SER A 106 6.98 1.98 38.19
CA SER A 106 6.06 3.12 38.05
C SER A 106 6.15 3.85 36.70
N GLY A 107 7.10 3.47 35.82
CA GLY A 107 7.40 4.22 34.59
C GLY A 107 6.32 4.21 33.50
N LEU A 108 5.32 3.34 33.61
CA LEU A 108 4.25 3.17 32.61
C LEU A 108 2.88 3.69 33.07
N GLY A 109 2.84 4.46 34.15
CA GLY A 109 1.62 5.08 34.67
C GLY A 109 1.01 4.34 35.85
N THR A 110 -0.22 4.72 36.21
CA THR A 110 -0.91 4.18 37.39
C THR A 110 -1.28 2.71 37.20
N LYS A 111 -1.18 1.94 38.27
CA LYS A 111 -1.40 0.50 38.26
C LYS A 111 -2.83 0.13 38.63
N VAL A 112 -3.46 -0.70 37.80
CA VAL A 112 -4.69 -1.43 38.10
C VAL A 112 -4.39 -2.45 39.19
N LEU A 113 -5.20 -2.43 40.26
CA LEU A 113 -5.02 -3.27 41.45
C LEU A 113 -3.60 -3.22 42.06
N GLY A 114 -2.90 -2.10 41.89
CA GLY A 114 -1.52 -1.94 42.38
C GLY A 114 -0.47 -2.79 41.65
N ARG A 115 -0.84 -3.55 40.61
CA ARG A 115 0.05 -4.51 39.93
C ARG A 115 0.40 -4.13 38.50
N VAL A 116 -0.60 -3.92 37.65
CA VAL A 116 -0.41 -3.79 36.19
C VAL A 116 -0.72 -2.37 35.72
N PRO A 117 0.20 -1.64 35.06
CA PRO A 117 -0.09 -0.31 34.53
C PRO A 117 -1.26 -0.32 33.54
N TYR A 118 -2.15 0.68 33.61
CA TYR A 118 -3.35 0.74 32.73
C TYR A 118 -3.00 0.84 31.23
N THR A 119 -1.77 1.27 30.92
CA THR A 119 -1.23 1.40 29.58
C THR A 119 -0.88 0.06 28.96
N ILE A 120 -0.57 -0.97 29.76
CA ILE A 120 -0.18 -2.29 29.27
C ILE A 120 -1.31 -2.89 28.40
N PRO A 121 -2.57 -3.03 28.87
CA PRO A 121 -3.66 -3.52 28.02
C PRO A 121 -3.91 -2.69 26.74
N LEU A 122 -3.64 -1.38 26.77
CA LEU A 122 -3.75 -0.52 25.59
C LEU A 122 -2.68 -0.88 24.56
N SER A 123 -1.46 -1.21 25.00
CA SER A 123 -0.37 -1.65 24.14
C SER A 123 -0.67 -2.98 23.45
N TRP A 124 -1.21 -3.95 24.20
CA TRP A 124 -1.75 -5.21 23.66
C TRP A 124 -2.78 -4.96 22.58
N PHE A 125 -3.69 -4.00 22.79
CA PHE A 125 -4.68 -3.63 21.77
C PHE A 125 -4.05 -3.05 20.51
N PHE A 126 -3.27 -1.97 20.61
CA PHE A 126 -2.89 -1.22 19.42
C PHE A 126 -1.81 -1.92 18.60
N VAL A 127 -0.83 -2.55 19.25
CA VAL A 127 0.18 -3.36 18.58
C VAL A 127 -0.43 -4.68 18.10
N GLY A 128 -1.26 -5.31 18.93
CA GLY A 128 -1.97 -6.54 18.54
C GLY A 128 -2.88 -6.35 17.33
N MET A 129 -3.63 -5.25 17.27
CA MET A 129 -4.47 -4.95 16.11
C MET A 129 -3.61 -4.64 14.87
N ALA A 130 -2.51 -3.91 15.02
CA ALA A 130 -1.60 -3.64 13.90
C ALA A 130 -1.01 -4.95 13.37
N ALA A 131 -0.48 -5.81 14.24
CA ALA A 131 0.08 -7.12 13.92
C ALA A 131 -0.94 -8.02 13.22
N TYR A 132 -2.16 -8.11 13.75
CA TYR A 132 -3.23 -8.92 13.16
C TYR A 132 -3.67 -8.43 11.77
N LEU A 133 -3.75 -7.10 11.57
CA LEU A 133 -4.08 -6.53 10.26
C LEU A 133 -2.96 -6.75 9.24
N LEU A 134 -1.70 -6.58 9.63
CA LEU A 134 -0.55 -6.90 8.77
C LEU A 134 -0.57 -8.37 8.36
N ALA A 135 -0.77 -9.27 9.33
CA ALA A 135 -0.87 -10.69 9.09
C ALA A 135 -2.01 -11.06 8.15
N SER A 136 -3.21 -10.47 8.37
CA SER A 136 -4.37 -10.66 7.49
C SER A 136 -4.07 -10.23 6.05
N ALA A 137 -3.39 -9.08 5.89
CA ALA A 137 -3.03 -8.54 4.58
C ALA A 137 -1.95 -9.37 3.87
N ILE A 138 -0.99 -9.96 4.60
CA ILE A 138 0.04 -10.85 4.05
C ILE A 138 -0.59 -12.17 3.61
N VAL A 139 -1.36 -12.80 4.49
CA VAL A 139 -1.97 -14.11 4.25
C VAL A 139 -2.94 -14.07 3.06
N ALA A 140 -3.71 -12.97 2.93
CA ALA A 140 -4.56 -12.75 1.78
C ALA A 140 -3.76 -12.61 0.47
N ARG A 141 -2.66 -11.83 0.48
CA ARG A 141 -1.82 -11.63 -0.71
C ARG A 141 -1.05 -12.87 -1.15
N LEU A 142 -0.65 -13.71 -0.21
CA LEU A 142 0.05 -14.96 -0.50
C LEU A 142 -0.90 -16.11 -0.91
N GLY A 143 -2.22 -15.87 -0.94
CA GLY A 143 -3.20 -16.89 -1.33
C GLY A 143 -3.21 -18.12 -0.42
N ILE A 144 -2.82 -17.96 0.85
CA ILE A 144 -2.64 -19.09 1.78
C ILE A 144 -3.99 -19.74 2.11
N ARG A 145 -4.09 -21.07 1.90
CA ARG A 145 -5.24 -21.90 2.32
C ARG A 145 -5.42 -21.80 3.84
N ARG A 146 -6.67 -21.78 4.33
CA ARG A 146 -7.03 -21.51 5.75
C ARG A 146 -6.59 -20.12 6.24
N SER A 147 -6.89 -19.10 5.45
CA SER A 147 -6.49 -17.71 5.70
C SER A 147 -6.85 -17.15 7.09
N ALA A 148 -7.87 -17.69 7.77
CA ALA A 148 -8.22 -17.27 9.12
C ALA A 148 -7.19 -17.71 10.18
N LEU A 149 -6.82 -18.99 10.20
CA LEU A 149 -5.83 -19.50 11.14
C LEU A 149 -4.45 -18.92 10.82
N GLY A 150 -4.10 -18.82 9.53
CA GLY A 150 -2.84 -18.20 9.10
C GLY A 150 -2.70 -16.75 9.58
N ALA A 151 -3.76 -15.94 9.48
CA ALA A 151 -3.75 -14.56 9.94
C ALA A 151 -3.58 -14.44 11.46
N VAL A 152 -4.24 -15.31 12.23
CA VAL A 152 -4.07 -15.35 13.68
C VAL A 152 -2.65 -15.75 14.06
N LEU A 153 -2.13 -16.86 13.52
CA LEU A 153 -0.79 -17.35 13.86
C LEU A 153 0.31 -16.35 13.47
N LEU A 154 0.21 -15.74 12.29
CA LEU A 154 1.17 -14.72 11.86
C LEU A 154 1.01 -13.40 12.65
N GLY A 155 -0.20 -13.06 13.08
CA GLY A 155 -0.44 -11.90 13.95
C GLY A 155 0.18 -12.11 15.33
N VAL A 156 0.02 -13.31 15.91
CA VAL A 156 0.65 -13.73 17.16
C VAL A 156 2.17 -13.72 17.04
N TRP A 157 2.71 -14.20 15.91
CA TRP A 157 4.14 -14.11 15.62
C TRP A 157 4.64 -12.67 15.68
N PHE A 158 4.01 -11.74 14.93
CA PHE A 158 4.43 -10.35 14.93
C PHE A 158 4.36 -9.70 16.31
N LEU A 159 3.31 -9.99 17.08
CA LEU A 159 3.17 -9.50 18.44
C LEU A 159 4.26 -10.04 19.37
N THR A 160 4.57 -11.34 19.26
CA THR A 160 5.62 -12.00 20.08
C THR A 160 7.00 -11.53 19.68
N VAL A 161 7.24 -11.23 18.39
CA VAL A 161 8.50 -10.62 17.94
C VAL A 161 8.69 -9.23 18.55
N TRP A 162 7.61 -8.46 18.76
CA TRP A 162 7.74 -7.17 19.43
C TRP A 162 8.20 -7.32 20.89
N ASP A 163 7.61 -8.24 21.65
CA ASP A 163 8.05 -8.62 23.00
C ASP A 163 9.51 -9.12 23.00
N LEU A 164 9.86 -10.04 22.10
CA LEU A 164 11.21 -10.59 21.93
C LEU A 164 12.29 -9.52 21.78
N VAL A 165 11.96 -8.39 21.15
CA VAL A 165 12.87 -7.26 20.96
C VAL A 165 12.81 -6.31 22.15
N LEU A 166 11.63 -6.00 22.66
CA LEU A 166 11.42 -4.96 23.67
C LEU A 166 11.86 -5.42 25.07
N ASP A 167 11.50 -6.64 25.46
CA ASP A 167 11.58 -7.08 26.84
C ASP A 167 12.99 -7.13 27.43
N PRO A 168 14.00 -7.68 26.70
CA PRO A 168 15.37 -7.70 27.20
C PRO A 168 15.89 -6.32 27.58
N ALA A 169 15.56 -5.29 26.80
CA ALA A 169 16.02 -3.93 27.05
C ALA A 169 15.29 -3.28 28.22
N MET A 170 13.97 -3.43 28.30
CA MET A 170 13.13 -2.78 29.31
C MET A 170 13.34 -3.31 30.74
N ALA A 171 13.81 -4.56 30.87
CA ALA A 171 14.22 -5.16 32.13
C ALA A 171 15.73 -5.06 32.38
N HIS A 172 16.53 -4.51 31.45
CA HIS A 172 17.98 -4.53 31.56
C HIS A 172 18.49 -3.60 32.67
N PRO A 173 19.41 -4.05 33.56
CA PRO A 173 19.97 -3.21 34.61
C PRO A 173 20.77 -2.00 34.11
N ALA A 174 21.33 -2.07 32.89
CA ALA A 174 22.07 -0.95 32.29
C ALA A 174 21.15 0.11 31.67
N LEU A 175 19.84 -0.14 31.58
CA LEU A 175 18.91 0.90 31.16
C LEU A 175 18.73 1.89 32.33
N PRO A 176 18.73 3.22 32.10
CA PRO A 176 18.61 4.21 33.18
C PRO A 176 17.36 4.06 34.05
N THR A 177 16.33 3.38 33.56
CA THR A 177 15.13 3.03 34.33
C THR A 177 14.60 1.69 33.84
N GLN A 178 14.46 0.74 34.75
CA GLN A 178 13.79 -0.54 34.48
C GLN A 178 12.27 -0.34 34.56
N PHE A 179 11.55 -0.93 33.61
CA PHE A 179 10.09 -0.83 33.54
C PHE A 179 9.39 -2.01 34.21
N TRP A 180 10.08 -3.13 34.34
CA TRP A 180 9.72 -4.26 35.17
C TRP A 180 10.97 -5.01 35.63
N VAL A 181 10.79 -5.80 36.67
CA VAL A 181 11.84 -6.61 37.28
C VAL A 181 11.38 -8.07 37.24
N TRP A 182 12.22 -8.94 36.69
CA TRP A 182 12.01 -10.38 36.69
C TRP A 182 12.42 -10.99 38.04
N HIS A 183 11.54 -11.81 38.61
CA HIS A 183 11.79 -12.62 39.81
C HIS A 183 12.09 -14.08 39.47
N ALA A 184 11.81 -14.48 38.23
CA ALA A 184 12.22 -15.75 37.65
C ALA A 184 13.39 -15.51 36.68
N THR A 185 14.36 -16.42 36.67
CA THR A 185 15.49 -16.39 35.74
C THR A 185 15.25 -17.30 34.55
N GLY A 186 15.66 -16.84 33.37
CA GLY A 186 15.60 -17.64 32.15
C GLY A 186 16.72 -17.36 31.17
N PRO A 187 16.83 -18.20 30.13
CA PRO A 187 17.98 -18.22 29.24
C PRO A 187 18.03 -17.05 28.25
N TYR A 188 16.93 -16.31 28.06
CA TYR A 188 16.87 -15.20 27.11
C TYR A 188 17.13 -13.87 27.82
N PHE A 189 18.39 -13.48 27.97
CA PHE A 189 18.81 -12.25 28.64
C PHE A 189 18.23 -12.08 30.06
N GLY A 190 18.09 -13.19 30.80
CA GLY A 190 17.50 -13.23 32.14
C GLY A 190 15.99 -13.48 32.16
N MET A 191 15.31 -13.41 31.02
CA MET A 191 13.87 -13.62 30.88
C MET A 191 13.51 -15.12 30.73
N PRO A 192 12.46 -15.61 31.43
CA PRO A 192 11.89 -16.94 31.22
C PRO A 192 11.36 -17.15 29.80
N LEU A 193 11.66 -18.30 29.17
CA LEU A 193 11.03 -18.66 27.88
C LEU A 193 9.50 -18.80 27.99
N GLN A 194 9.02 -19.04 29.21
CA GLN A 194 7.61 -19.02 29.55
C GLN A 194 6.93 -17.69 29.13
N ASN A 195 7.65 -16.56 29.14
CA ASN A 195 7.11 -15.27 28.69
C ASN A 195 6.59 -15.36 27.25
N PHE A 196 7.39 -15.90 26.33
CA PHE A 196 7.01 -16.05 24.93
C PHE A 196 5.79 -16.95 24.73
N VAL A 197 5.65 -17.98 25.56
CA VAL A 197 4.47 -18.85 25.56
C VAL A 197 3.25 -18.06 26.04
N GLY A 198 3.38 -17.30 27.14
CA GLY A 198 2.32 -16.43 27.64
C GLY A 198 1.88 -15.37 26.63
N TRP A 199 2.83 -14.75 25.93
CA TRP A 199 2.54 -13.81 24.84
C TRP A 199 1.83 -14.47 23.66
N SER A 200 2.32 -15.64 23.26
CA SER A 200 1.72 -16.41 22.18
C SER A 200 0.28 -16.84 22.50
N VAL A 201 0.04 -17.34 23.70
CA VAL A 201 -1.28 -17.79 24.17
C VAL A 201 -2.23 -16.61 24.32
N THR A 202 -1.83 -15.55 25.01
CA THR A 202 -2.64 -14.33 25.18
C THR A 202 -3.01 -13.74 23.81
N GLY A 203 -2.02 -13.59 22.93
CA GLY A 203 -2.18 -13.16 21.54
C GLY A 203 -3.19 -14.01 20.78
N PHE A 204 -3.02 -15.33 20.83
CA PHE A 204 -3.88 -16.29 20.14
C PHE A 204 -5.32 -16.20 20.64
N LEU A 205 -5.53 -16.06 21.94
CA LEU A 205 -6.87 -15.95 22.53
C LEU A 205 -7.60 -14.69 22.04
N PHE A 206 -7.02 -13.50 22.21
CA PHE A 206 -7.76 -12.29 21.84
C PHE A 206 -7.88 -12.11 20.32
N MET A 207 -6.84 -12.46 19.53
CA MET A 207 -6.92 -12.39 18.07
C MET A 207 -7.85 -13.45 17.50
N GLY A 208 -7.78 -14.68 18.01
CA GLY A 208 -8.62 -15.80 17.61
C GLY A 208 -10.10 -15.56 17.93
N LEU A 209 -10.42 -15.13 19.15
CA LEU A 209 -11.79 -14.77 19.52
C LEU A 209 -12.30 -13.55 18.74
N SER A 210 -11.46 -12.54 18.51
CA SER A 210 -11.83 -11.40 17.66
C SER A 210 -12.17 -11.88 16.25
N ARG A 211 -11.31 -12.70 15.65
CA ARG A 211 -11.53 -13.28 14.33
C ARG A 211 -12.80 -14.13 14.26
N LEU A 212 -13.08 -14.93 15.30
CA LEU A 212 -14.28 -15.76 15.40
C LEU A 212 -15.53 -14.87 15.41
N LEU A 213 -15.56 -13.83 16.24
CA LEU A 213 -16.69 -12.90 16.37
C LEU A 213 -16.87 -12.01 15.13
N TRP A 214 -15.78 -11.71 14.42
CA TRP A 214 -15.82 -10.97 13.15
C TRP A 214 -16.40 -11.79 11.99
N ARG A 215 -16.44 -13.13 12.10
CA ARG A 215 -16.92 -14.11 11.11
C ARG A 215 -16.16 -14.13 9.77
N ARG A 216 -15.46 -13.06 9.39
CA ARG A 216 -14.56 -12.97 8.22
C ARG A 216 -13.20 -12.35 8.58
N ASN A 217 -12.19 -12.61 7.75
CA ASN A 217 -10.90 -11.92 7.84
C ASN A 217 -11.06 -10.46 7.37
N ALA A 218 -10.16 -9.58 7.83
CA ALA A 218 -10.01 -8.28 7.21
C ALA A 218 -9.26 -8.44 5.87
N GLY A 219 -9.90 -8.11 4.76
CA GLY A 219 -9.30 -8.14 3.44
C GLY A 219 -8.26 -7.02 3.26
N PRO A 220 -7.23 -7.22 2.42
CA PRO A 220 -6.18 -6.23 2.15
C PRO A 220 -6.74 -4.94 1.52
N ASP A 221 -7.92 -5.00 0.90
CA ASP A 221 -8.60 -3.85 0.28
C ASP A 221 -9.49 -3.08 1.26
N GLU A 222 -9.77 -3.62 2.46
CA GLU A 222 -10.63 -2.96 3.45
C GLU A 222 -9.92 -1.78 4.15
N PHE A 223 -8.58 -1.78 4.18
CA PHE A 223 -7.81 -0.79 4.91
C PHE A 223 -6.44 -0.54 4.25
N PRO A 224 -5.91 0.69 4.33
CA PRO A 224 -4.57 0.98 3.84
C PRO A 224 -3.52 0.46 4.84
N ALA A 225 -2.68 -0.47 4.39
CA ALA A 225 -1.71 -1.17 5.26
C ALA A 225 -0.60 -0.27 5.82
N TRP A 226 -0.38 0.92 5.26
CA TRP A 226 0.72 1.80 5.67
C TRP A 226 0.62 2.24 7.15
N LEU A 227 -0.59 2.43 7.70
CA LEU A 227 -0.75 2.88 9.09
C LEU A 227 -0.51 1.74 10.09
N PRO A 228 -1.13 0.55 9.97
CA PRO A 228 -0.74 -0.62 10.76
C PRO A 228 0.76 -0.94 10.65
N PHE A 229 1.32 -0.83 9.45
CA PHE A 229 2.76 -1.03 9.23
C PHE A 229 3.59 0.02 9.97
N GLY A 230 3.20 1.29 9.89
CA GLY A 230 3.85 2.40 10.57
C GLY A 230 3.81 2.24 12.10
N ILE A 231 2.65 1.88 12.66
CA ILE A 231 2.49 1.61 14.11
C ILE A 231 3.41 0.46 14.53
N TYR A 232 3.33 -0.68 13.85
CA TYR A 232 4.14 -1.84 14.18
C TYR A 232 5.64 -1.53 14.08
N THR A 233 6.08 -0.96 12.95
CA THR A 233 7.48 -0.64 12.69
C THR A 233 8.02 0.40 13.67
N ALA A 234 7.24 1.44 14.01
CA ALA A 234 7.68 2.45 14.97
C ALA A 234 7.95 1.87 16.36
N ASN A 235 7.12 0.94 16.82
CA ASN A 235 7.30 0.28 18.12
C ASN A 235 8.45 -0.75 18.10
N ILE A 236 8.66 -1.44 16.97
CA ILE A 236 9.84 -2.29 16.77
C ILE A 236 11.13 -1.46 16.72
N VAL A 237 11.14 -0.32 16.03
CA VAL A 237 12.30 0.58 15.97
C VAL A 237 12.60 1.20 17.34
N PHE A 238 11.58 1.56 18.11
CA PHE A 238 11.74 2.00 19.49
C PHE A 238 12.39 0.90 20.34
N ALA A 239 11.88 -0.33 20.28
CA ALA A 239 12.44 -1.48 20.99
C ALA A 239 13.89 -1.81 20.55
N LEU A 240 14.17 -1.70 19.25
CA LEU A 240 15.51 -1.86 18.68
C LEU A 240 16.48 -0.79 19.23
N ALA A 241 16.05 0.47 19.29
CA ALA A 241 16.88 1.56 19.80
C ALA A 241 17.23 1.36 21.28
N LEU A 242 16.27 0.91 22.09
CA LEU A 242 16.51 0.54 23.48
C LEU A 242 17.45 -0.67 23.60
N SER A 243 17.27 -1.70 22.78
CA SER A 243 18.15 -2.87 22.79
C SER A 243 19.60 -2.50 22.47
N LEU A 244 19.82 -1.67 21.45
CA LEU A 244 21.15 -1.21 21.07
C LEU A 244 21.79 -0.32 22.15
N SER A 245 21.01 0.52 22.84
CA SER A 245 21.55 1.41 23.88
C SER A 245 22.11 0.66 25.09
N VAL A 246 21.63 -0.56 25.34
CA VAL A 246 22.15 -1.44 26.41
C VAL A 246 23.05 -2.56 25.89
N GLY A 247 23.49 -2.49 24.64
CA GLY A 247 24.46 -3.43 24.04
C GLY A 247 23.87 -4.76 23.54
N LEU A 248 22.55 -4.88 23.47
CA LEU A 248 21.86 -6.08 23.00
C LEU A 248 21.67 -6.05 21.48
N TRP A 249 22.62 -6.64 20.75
CA TRP A 249 22.62 -6.67 19.29
C TRP A 249 21.75 -7.81 18.71
N GLN A 250 21.58 -8.92 19.43
CA GLN A 250 20.77 -10.06 18.95
C GLN A 250 19.28 -9.69 18.81
N PRO A 251 18.63 -9.04 19.80
CA PRO A 251 17.26 -8.56 19.63
C PRO A 251 17.13 -7.52 18.51
N ALA A 252 18.15 -6.67 18.30
CA ALA A 252 18.17 -5.71 17.20
C ALA A 252 18.19 -6.37 15.81
N ILE A 253 18.94 -7.47 15.64
CA ILE A 253 18.90 -8.28 14.42
C ILE A 253 17.52 -8.93 14.24
N ALA A 254 16.98 -9.52 15.32
CA ALA A 254 15.66 -10.15 15.30
C ALA A 254 14.54 -9.16 14.90
N ALA A 255 14.60 -7.92 15.39
CA ALA A 255 13.68 -6.86 15.02
C ALA A 255 13.60 -6.63 13.50
N VAL A 256 14.75 -6.65 12.82
CA VAL A 256 14.82 -6.46 11.36
C VAL A 256 14.30 -7.69 10.63
N PHE A 257 14.87 -8.88 10.91
CA PHE A 257 14.62 -10.08 10.11
C PHE A 257 13.31 -10.81 10.44
N LEU A 258 12.86 -10.76 11.70
CA LEU A 258 11.64 -11.43 12.14
C LEU A 258 10.43 -10.48 12.20
N GLY A 259 10.68 -9.18 12.35
CA GLY A 259 9.65 -8.14 12.49
C GLY A 259 9.46 -7.29 11.24
N VAL A 260 10.34 -6.31 11.02
CA VAL A 260 10.17 -5.27 9.99
C VAL A 260 10.16 -5.86 8.58
N LEU A 261 11.16 -6.68 8.23
CA LEU A 261 11.31 -7.21 6.88
C LEU A 261 10.09 -8.07 6.48
N PRO A 262 9.62 -9.04 7.26
CA PRO A 262 8.39 -9.76 6.92
C PRO A 262 7.14 -8.87 6.90
N ALA A 263 7.05 -7.85 7.77
CA ALA A 263 5.93 -6.92 7.78
C ALA A 263 5.81 -6.09 6.48
N THR A 264 6.91 -5.87 5.74
CA THR A 264 6.86 -5.16 4.44
C THR A 264 5.99 -5.87 3.39
N LEU A 265 5.84 -7.20 3.49
CA LEU A 265 4.95 -7.97 2.62
C LEU A 265 3.49 -7.51 2.72
N ALA A 266 3.10 -6.90 3.85
CA ALA A 266 1.76 -6.36 4.06
C ALA A 266 1.50 -5.06 3.28
N LEU A 267 2.53 -4.36 2.81
CA LEU A 267 2.39 -3.17 1.98
C LEU A 267 2.05 -3.51 0.52
N GLY A 268 1.99 -4.82 0.20
CA GLY A 268 1.88 -5.32 -1.16
C GLY A 268 3.21 -5.23 -1.89
N ARG A 269 3.21 -5.71 -3.14
CA ARG A 269 4.31 -5.38 -4.06
C ARG A 269 4.21 -3.89 -4.29
N THR A 270 5.03 -3.13 -3.56
CA THR A 270 5.26 -1.70 -3.80
C THR A 270 5.32 -1.49 -5.30
N THR A 271 4.61 -0.49 -5.82
CA THR A 271 4.90 0.04 -7.16
C THR A 271 6.41 0.11 -7.26
N SER A 272 7.01 -0.59 -8.23
CA SER A 272 8.46 -0.65 -8.29
C SER A 272 9.02 0.78 -8.24
N PRO A 273 10.21 1.02 -7.66
CA PRO A 273 10.82 2.35 -7.68
C PRO A 273 10.81 2.98 -9.09
N ALA A 274 10.91 2.14 -10.13
CA ALA A 274 10.73 2.52 -11.52
C ALA A 274 9.30 2.99 -11.85
N ALA A 275 8.24 2.28 -11.44
CA ALA A 275 6.86 2.70 -11.62
C ALA A 275 6.54 4.02 -10.88
N THR A 276 7.08 4.22 -9.68
CA THR A 276 6.95 5.48 -8.95
C THR A 276 7.69 6.62 -9.68
N ALA A 277 8.93 6.38 -10.12
CA ALA A 277 9.71 7.34 -10.90
C ALA A 277 9.02 7.71 -12.22
N MET A 278 8.47 6.73 -12.93
CA MET A 278 7.68 6.95 -14.14
C MET A 278 6.44 7.79 -13.85
N ARG A 279 5.71 7.51 -12.77
CA ARG A 279 4.52 8.31 -12.40
C ARG A 279 4.88 9.76 -12.08
N LEU A 280 5.98 9.99 -11.35
CA LEU A 280 6.48 11.34 -11.07
C LEU A 280 6.93 12.04 -12.36
N GLY A 281 7.67 11.33 -13.24
CA GLY A 281 8.11 11.85 -14.54
C GLY A 281 6.94 12.22 -15.46
N SER A 282 5.95 11.33 -15.60
CA SER A 282 4.73 11.57 -16.37
C SER A 282 3.94 12.77 -15.84
N ARG A 283 3.82 12.92 -14.52
CA ARG A 283 3.18 14.10 -13.90
C ARG A 283 3.97 15.39 -14.17
N ALA A 284 5.30 15.34 -14.15
CA ALA A 284 6.13 16.49 -14.47
C ALA A 284 6.01 16.90 -15.94
N ILE A 285 6.01 15.94 -16.87
CA ILE A 285 5.81 16.19 -18.31
C ILE A 285 4.41 16.74 -18.55
N ALA A 286 3.37 16.06 -18.04
CA ALA A 286 1.98 16.50 -18.18
C ALA A 286 1.78 17.89 -17.59
N GLY A 287 2.28 18.13 -16.37
CA GLY A 287 2.19 19.42 -15.67
C GLY A 287 2.95 20.57 -16.34
N ARG A 288 3.87 20.30 -17.27
CA ARG A 288 4.57 21.32 -18.07
C ARG A 288 4.02 21.49 -19.48
N ARG A 289 3.56 20.41 -20.13
CA ARG A 289 3.24 20.37 -21.56
C ARG A 289 1.75 20.25 -21.88
N LEU A 290 0.94 19.78 -20.93
CA LEU A 290 -0.47 19.44 -21.15
C LEU A 290 -1.39 20.23 -20.22
N GLN A 291 -2.45 20.82 -20.75
CA GLN A 291 -3.59 21.30 -19.96
C GLN A 291 -4.65 20.19 -19.97
N LEU A 292 -4.67 19.40 -18.88
CA LEU A 292 -5.47 18.18 -18.79
C LEU A 292 -6.84 18.47 -18.17
N THR A 293 -7.89 18.14 -18.92
CA THR A 293 -9.27 18.06 -18.42
C THR A 293 -9.67 16.59 -18.37
N VAL A 294 -10.24 16.15 -17.25
CA VAL A 294 -10.59 14.74 -17.02
C VAL A 294 -12.08 14.63 -16.73
N GLU A 295 -12.78 13.77 -17.47
CA GLU A 295 -14.22 13.52 -17.32
C GLU A 295 -14.48 12.01 -17.21
N GLY A 296 -15.51 11.61 -16.46
CA GLY A 296 -15.93 10.21 -16.35
C GLY A 296 -15.02 9.31 -15.52
N LEU A 297 -14.10 9.87 -14.72
CA LEU A 297 -13.15 9.09 -13.91
C LEU A 297 -13.85 8.15 -12.92
N GLU A 298 -15.08 8.47 -12.52
CA GLU A 298 -15.98 7.65 -11.72
C GLU A 298 -16.32 6.29 -12.37
N HIS A 299 -16.22 6.17 -13.70
CA HIS A 299 -16.38 4.89 -14.40
C HIS A 299 -15.19 3.95 -14.23
N VAL A 300 -14.04 4.46 -13.78
CA VAL A 300 -12.83 3.64 -13.53
C VAL A 300 -12.92 3.00 -12.14
N PRO A 301 -12.88 1.65 -12.03
CA PRO A 301 -12.97 0.97 -10.74
C PRO A 301 -11.84 1.35 -9.78
N THR A 302 -12.22 1.66 -8.53
CA THR A 302 -11.28 2.00 -7.45
C THR A 302 -10.50 0.79 -6.93
N SER A 303 -10.99 -0.43 -7.18
CA SER A 303 -10.34 -1.71 -6.85
C SER A 303 -10.75 -2.78 -7.86
N GLY A 304 -10.05 -3.92 -7.90
CA GLY A 304 -10.31 -5.01 -8.85
C GLY A 304 -9.73 -4.76 -10.26
N PRO A 305 -9.86 -5.74 -11.16
CA PRO A 305 -9.33 -5.65 -12.52
C PRO A 305 -9.98 -4.53 -13.31
N ALA A 306 -9.23 -3.91 -14.22
CA ALA A 306 -9.80 -3.07 -15.27
C ALA A 306 -8.90 -3.05 -16.50
N LEU A 307 -9.50 -3.11 -17.69
CA LEU A 307 -8.81 -2.97 -18.95
C LEU A 307 -9.26 -1.66 -19.63
N ILE A 308 -8.37 -0.69 -19.74
CA ILE A 308 -8.66 0.59 -20.38
C ILE A 308 -8.29 0.49 -21.86
N ALA A 309 -9.29 0.60 -22.73
CA ALA A 309 -9.12 0.66 -24.18
C ALA A 309 -9.12 2.13 -24.62
N ALA A 310 -7.93 2.67 -24.89
CA ALA A 310 -7.75 4.09 -25.15
C ALA A 310 -7.47 4.41 -26.62
N ARG A 311 -7.92 5.57 -27.07
CA ARG A 311 -7.46 6.18 -28.34
C ARG A 311 -5.95 6.41 -28.30
N HIS A 312 -5.27 6.24 -29.42
CA HIS A 312 -3.85 6.56 -29.55
C HIS A 312 -3.63 7.75 -30.49
N TYR A 313 -3.43 8.94 -29.93
CA TYR A 313 -3.19 10.16 -30.69
C TYR A 313 -1.72 10.59 -30.67
N HIS A 314 -1.03 10.54 -29.54
CA HIS A 314 0.36 10.99 -29.39
C HIS A 314 1.21 9.94 -28.65
N HIS A 315 2.31 9.52 -29.27
CA HIS A 315 3.19 8.44 -28.77
C HIS A 315 3.63 8.59 -27.31
N LEU A 316 3.95 9.81 -26.83
CA LEU A 316 4.35 10.09 -25.45
C LEU A 316 3.23 10.64 -24.53
N TYR A 317 2.45 11.61 -25.01
CA TYR A 317 1.53 12.37 -24.15
C TYR A 317 0.30 11.58 -23.72
N ASP A 318 -0.19 10.63 -24.53
CA ASP A 318 -1.32 9.77 -24.16
C ASP A 318 -1.00 8.97 -22.89
N GLY A 319 0.16 8.30 -22.88
CA GLY A 319 0.63 7.54 -21.73
C GLY A 319 0.84 8.44 -20.51
N CYS A 320 1.43 9.63 -20.69
CA CYS A 320 1.64 10.56 -19.58
C CYS A 320 0.32 11.07 -18.98
N ALA A 321 -0.67 11.38 -19.82
CA ALA A 321 -2.00 11.81 -19.38
C ALA A 321 -2.69 10.72 -18.56
N LEU A 322 -2.69 9.47 -19.05
CA LEU A 322 -3.28 8.34 -18.35
C LEU A 322 -2.58 8.04 -17.01
N ILE A 323 -1.25 7.99 -16.99
CA ILE A 323 -0.46 7.74 -15.76
C ILE A 323 -0.64 8.86 -14.72
N ALA A 324 -0.73 10.12 -15.18
CA ALA A 324 -0.87 11.26 -14.29
C ALA A 324 -2.26 11.30 -13.63
N THR A 325 -3.30 10.95 -14.39
CA THR A 325 -4.71 11.03 -14.01
C THR A 325 -5.20 9.82 -13.23
N LEU A 326 -4.83 8.60 -13.65
CA LEU A 326 -5.39 7.40 -13.04
C LEU A 326 -4.95 7.26 -11.57
N PRO A 327 -5.88 6.97 -10.65
CA PRO A 327 -5.61 6.96 -9.22
C PRO A 327 -4.71 5.80 -8.81
N ARG A 328 -4.72 4.73 -9.61
CA ARG A 328 -4.04 3.44 -9.39
C ARG A 328 -2.80 3.32 -10.27
N PRO A 329 -1.83 2.45 -9.93
CA PRO A 329 -0.75 2.09 -10.84
C PRO A 329 -1.32 1.51 -12.14
N VAL A 330 -0.72 1.88 -13.27
CA VAL A 330 -1.18 1.45 -14.60
C VAL A 330 -0.08 0.70 -15.32
N HIS A 331 -0.49 -0.36 -16.02
CA HIS A 331 0.39 -1.20 -16.82
C HIS A 331 0.04 -1.01 -18.30
N ILE A 332 0.92 -0.38 -19.05
CA ILE A 332 0.66 -0.10 -20.47
C ILE A 332 1.21 -1.26 -21.30
N LEU A 333 0.41 -1.81 -22.22
CA LEU A 333 0.88 -2.72 -23.25
C LEU A 333 1.69 -1.93 -24.29
N VAL A 334 3.00 -2.13 -24.34
CA VAL A 334 3.90 -1.30 -25.15
C VAL A 334 4.41 -2.05 -26.38
N ALA A 335 4.35 -1.39 -27.54
CA ALA A 335 5.01 -1.84 -28.75
C ALA A 335 6.46 -1.35 -28.80
N LEU A 336 7.42 -2.26 -29.00
CA LEU A 336 8.86 -1.93 -29.09
C LEU A 336 9.50 -2.25 -30.44
N ASP A 337 8.71 -2.66 -31.44
CA ASP A 337 9.23 -3.05 -32.76
C ASP A 337 10.01 -1.93 -33.50
N TRP A 338 9.82 -0.67 -33.13
CA TRP A 338 10.51 0.49 -33.70
C TRP A 338 11.95 0.71 -33.18
N VAL A 339 12.35 0.01 -32.10
CA VAL A 339 13.69 0.16 -31.53
C VAL A 339 14.71 -0.49 -32.44
N ASP A 340 15.67 0.28 -32.95
CA ASP A 340 16.67 -0.16 -33.94
C ASP A 340 18.05 -0.51 -33.34
N ARG A 341 18.34 -0.04 -32.12
CA ARG A 341 19.64 -0.24 -31.45
C ARG A 341 19.57 -1.30 -30.34
N PRO A 342 20.49 -2.29 -30.30
CA PRO A 342 20.52 -3.33 -29.27
C PRO A 342 20.68 -2.80 -27.83
N ILE A 343 21.36 -1.66 -27.66
CA ILE A 343 21.51 -1.05 -26.34
C ILE A 343 20.20 -0.42 -25.84
N VAL A 344 19.47 0.25 -26.75
CA VAL A 344 18.17 0.85 -26.45
C VAL A 344 17.14 -0.25 -26.16
N ARG A 345 17.16 -1.35 -26.92
CA ARG A 345 16.35 -2.54 -26.67
C ARG A 345 16.54 -3.04 -25.23
N ARG A 346 17.79 -3.26 -24.80
CA ARG A 346 18.10 -3.73 -23.43
C ARG A 346 17.62 -2.77 -22.35
N VAL A 347 17.78 -1.46 -22.55
CA VAL A 347 17.31 -0.44 -21.61
C VAL A 347 15.79 -0.45 -21.52
N MET A 348 15.09 -0.49 -22.66
CA MET A 348 13.64 -0.43 -22.70
C MET A 348 12.99 -1.69 -22.15
N GLU A 349 13.52 -2.88 -22.47
CA GLU A 349 13.04 -4.13 -21.90
C GLU A 349 13.17 -4.16 -20.37
N ARG A 350 14.28 -3.64 -19.82
CA ARG A 350 14.47 -3.54 -18.37
C ARG A 350 13.51 -2.53 -17.74
N ALA A 351 13.29 -1.38 -18.38
CA ALA A 351 12.35 -0.38 -17.90
C ALA A 351 10.91 -0.92 -17.89
N CYS A 352 10.48 -1.55 -18.99
CA CYS A 352 9.18 -2.22 -19.10
C CYS A 352 9.04 -3.36 -18.08
N ALA A 353 10.05 -4.21 -17.92
CA ALA A 353 10.03 -5.29 -16.93
C ALA A 353 9.91 -4.73 -15.50
N ALA A 354 10.64 -3.67 -15.17
CA ALA A 354 10.57 -3.02 -13.87
C ALA A 354 9.18 -2.39 -13.63
N ALA A 355 8.57 -1.80 -14.65
CA ALA A 355 7.22 -1.25 -14.59
C ALA A 355 6.10 -2.31 -14.74
N ARG A 356 6.47 -3.57 -15.02
CA ARG A 356 5.56 -4.65 -15.41
C ARG A 356 4.66 -4.22 -16.58
N TRP A 357 5.25 -3.63 -17.61
CA TRP A 357 4.58 -3.25 -18.85
C TRP A 357 4.82 -4.35 -19.88
N PRO A 358 3.77 -5.11 -20.26
CA PRO A 358 3.92 -6.18 -21.24
C PRO A 358 4.37 -5.63 -22.60
N ILE A 359 5.23 -6.39 -23.30
CA ILE A 359 5.84 -5.94 -24.55
C ILE A 359 5.29 -6.74 -25.73
N VAL A 360 4.78 -6.06 -26.74
CA VAL A 360 4.32 -6.66 -27.99
C VAL A 360 5.19 -6.19 -29.17
N LEU A 361 5.30 -7.04 -30.20
CA LEU A 361 5.98 -6.70 -31.46
C LEU A 361 4.97 -6.75 -32.60
N ARG A 362 4.74 -5.62 -33.27
CA ARG A 362 3.79 -5.51 -34.39
C ARG A 362 4.41 -6.07 -35.67
N GLY A 363 3.82 -7.14 -36.18
CA GLY A 363 4.38 -7.86 -37.32
C GLY A 363 4.37 -7.06 -38.62
N ASP A 364 3.33 -6.26 -38.82
CA ASP A 364 3.14 -5.35 -39.93
C ASP A 364 4.18 -4.23 -39.95
N ALA A 365 4.52 -3.65 -38.79
CA ALA A 365 5.57 -2.63 -38.67
C ALA A 365 6.97 -3.20 -39.02
N MET A 366 7.29 -4.39 -38.50
CA MET A 366 8.60 -5.04 -38.72
C MET A 366 8.82 -5.48 -40.17
N SER A 367 7.75 -5.77 -40.91
CA SER A 367 7.84 -6.31 -42.28
C SER A 367 7.82 -5.22 -43.35
N ARG A 368 7.78 -3.93 -42.95
CA ARG A 368 7.72 -2.79 -43.87
C ARG A 368 9.06 -2.60 -44.60
N PRO A 369 9.07 -2.25 -45.90
CA PRO A 369 10.27 -1.84 -46.61
C PRO A 369 11.00 -0.70 -45.89
N GLY A 370 12.28 -0.89 -45.58
CA GLY A 370 13.11 0.08 -44.86
C GLY A 370 12.93 0.11 -43.34
N ALA A 371 12.14 -0.79 -42.75
CA ALA A 371 12.02 -0.91 -41.30
C ALA A 371 13.37 -1.27 -40.66
N ARG A 372 13.77 -0.52 -39.65
CA ARG A 372 14.94 -0.80 -38.82
C ARG A 372 14.47 -1.25 -37.45
N THR A 373 14.85 -2.45 -37.06
CA THR A 373 14.45 -3.04 -35.77
C THR A 373 15.57 -3.91 -35.20
N ALA A 374 15.74 -3.87 -33.88
CA ALA A 374 16.65 -4.68 -33.10
C ALA A 374 16.05 -6.04 -32.73
N TYR A 375 14.87 -6.37 -33.26
CA TYR A 375 14.12 -7.60 -33.03
C TYR A 375 14.07 -8.45 -34.29
N SER A 376 14.14 -9.77 -34.12
CA SER A 376 13.97 -10.73 -35.22
C SER A 376 12.50 -11.14 -35.40
N PRO A 377 12.04 -11.44 -36.63
CA PRO A 377 10.68 -11.94 -36.87
C PRO A 377 10.34 -13.21 -36.08
N ALA A 378 11.33 -14.07 -35.82
CA ALA A 378 11.17 -15.30 -35.05
C ALA A 378 10.80 -15.05 -33.57
N GLU A 379 11.24 -13.92 -33.00
CA GLU A 379 10.94 -13.56 -31.60
C GLU A 379 9.47 -13.13 -31.41
N ARG A 380 8.78 -12.71 -32.46
CA ARG A 380 7.42 -12.15 -32.40
C ARG A 380 6.44 -13.04 -31.64
N ARG A 381 6.44 -14.34 -31.94
CA ARG A 381 5.53 -15.31 -31.29
C ARG A 381 5.81 -15.43 -29.79
N ARG A 382 7.09 -15.38 -29.40
CA ARG A 382 7.51 -15.43 -28.00
C ARG A 382 7.08 -14.17 -27.24
N TYR A 383 7.28 -12.99 -27.80
CA TYR A 383 6.85 -11.73 -27.18
C TYR A 383 5.32 -11.65 -27.10
N LEU A 384 4.60 -12.08 -28.13
CA LEU A 384 3.13 -12.12 -28.09
C LEU A 384 2.61 -13.05 -27.00
N HIS A 385 3.12 -14.28 -26.92
CA HIS A 385 2.73 -15.22 -25.87
C HIS A 385 3.00 -14.64 -24.49
N ARG A 386 4.19 -14.07 -24.30
CA ARG A 386 4.57 -13.43 -23.04
C ARG A 386 3.67 -12.25 -22.69
N ALA A 387 3.34 -11.39 -23.65
CA ALA A 387 2.46 -10.24 -23.44
C ALA A 387 1.05 -10.67 -23.02
N VAL A 388 0.52 -11.73 -23.64
CA VAL A 388 -0.78 -12.32 -23.26
C VAL A 388 -0.74 -12.84 -21.83
N THR A 389 0.25 -13.67 -21.50
CA THR A 389 0.39 -14.22 -20.13
C THR A 389 0.54 -13.12 -19.09
N GLU A 390 1.47 -12.17 -19.30
CA GLU A 390 1.72 -11.09 -18.35
C GLU A 390 0.50 -10.18 -18.17
N THR A 391 -0.25 -9.90 -19.25
CA THR A 391 -1.46 -9.08 -19.18
C THR A 391 -2.59 -9.81 -18.43
N VAL A 392 -2.80 -11.09 -18.72
CA VAL A 392 -3.80 -11.90 -18.01
C VAL A 392 -3.45 -12.01 -16.52
N ASP A 393 -2.18 -12.21 -16.18
CA ASP A 393 -1.71 -12.26 -14.79
C ASP A 393 -1.92 -10.92 -14.07
N LEU A 394 -1.69 -9.79 -14.75
CA LEU A 394 -1.96 -8.46 -14.21
C LEU A 394 -3.45 -8.26 -13.92
N LEU A 395 -4.32 -8.58 -14.88
CA LEU A 395 -5.77 -8.49 -14.70
C LEU A 395 -6.25 -9.42 -13.58
N ARG A 396 -5.81 -10.68 -13.55
CA ARG A 396 -6.16 -11.62 -12.47
C ARG A 396 -5.65 -11.20 -11.09
N ALA A 397 -4.56 -10.42 -11.04
CA ALA A 397 -4.07 -9.78 -9.83
C ALA A 397 -4.88 -8.52 -9.42
N GLY A 398 -5.91 -8.16 -10.20
CA GLY A 398 -6.76 -7.01 -9.99
C GLY A 398 -6.10 -5.69 -10.38
N GLU A 399 -5.11 -5.68 -11.27
CA GLU A 399 -4.42 -4.46 -11.72
C GLU A 399 -5.16 -3.77 -12.88
N VAL A 400 -4.78 -2.52 -13.16
CA VAL A 400 -5.28 -1.75 -14.29
C VAL A 400 -4.31 -1.86 -15.47
N VAL A 401 -4.79 -2.41 -16.59
CA VAL A 401 -4.02 -2.52 -17.83
C VAL A 401 -4.57 -1.53 -18.85
N VAL A 402 -3.68 -0.77 -19.48
CA VAL A 402 -4.01 0.14 -20.58
C VAL A 402 -3.55 -0.48 -21.89
N VAL A 403 -4.45 -0.50 -22.88
CA VAL A 403 -4.15 -0.88 -24.25
C VAL A 403 -4.57 0.23 -25.20
N PHE A 404 -3.85 0.32 -26.31
CA PHE A 404 -4.16 1.21 -27.42
C PHE A 404 -4.56 0.35 -28.62
N PRO A 405 -5.87 0.03 -28.82
CA PRO A 405 -6.29 -0.96 -29.82
C PRO A 405 -5.98 -0.56 -31.27
N GLU A 406 -5.82 0.73 -31.54
CA GLU A 406 -5.33 1.29 -32.82
C GLU A 406 -3.90 0.84 -33.17
N ALA A 407 -3.13 0.44 -32.16
CA ALA A 407 -1.73 0.04 -32.20
C ALA A 407 -0.72 1.11 -32.66
N TYR A 408 -1.15 2.19 -33.31
CA TYR A 408 -0.29 3.28 -33.78
C TYR A 408 -0.85 4.66 -33.37
N PRO A 409 -0.02 5.58 -32.87
CA PRO A 409 -0.45 6.94 -32.56
C PRO A 409 -0.49 7.80 -33.81
N ASN A 410 -1.44 8.73 -33.93
CA ASN A 410 -1.44 9.69 -35.05
C ASN A 410 -0.17 10.55 -35.15
N VAL A 411 0.34 11.00 -34.01
CA VAL A 411 1.57 11.80 -33.88
C VAL A 411 2.68 10.90 -33.34
N ASP A 412 3.45 10.34 -34.27
CA ASP A 412 4.57 9.43 -34.02
C ASP A 412 5.83 9.93 -34.74
N PRO A 413 7.01 9.97 -34.09
CA PRO A 413 8.29 10.27 -34.74
C PRO A 413 8.77 9.19 -35.73
N THR A 414 8.14 8.01 -35.73
CA THR A 414 8.58 6.84 -36.50
C THR A 414 7.64 6.51 -37.66
N TYR A 415 6.57 5.75 -37.41
CA TYR A 415 5.64 5.27 -38.41
C TYR A 415 4.24 5.09 -37.85
N THR A 416 3.26 5.65 -38.58
CA THR A 416 1.83 5.46 -38.36
C THR A 416 1.12 5.31 -39.71
N PRO A 417 0.27 4.29 -39.89
CA PRO A 417 -0.68 4.26 -41.00
C PRO A 417 -1.66 5.44 -40.87
N LYS A 418 -1.68 6.36 -41.84
CA LYS A 418 -2.57 7.54 -41.78
C LYS A 418 -3.91 7.24 -42.46
N THR A 419 -5.01 7.50 -41.76
CA THR A 419 -6.37 7.59 -42.34
C THR A 419 -6.80 9.04 -42.44
N ALA A 420 -7.82 9.33 -43.26
CA ALA A 420 -8.33 10.70 -43.47
C ALA A 420 -8.90 11.33 -42.18
N ASP A 421 -9.46 10.52 -41.28
CA ASP A 421 -10.03 10.93 -40.00
C ASP A 421 -9.04 10.84 -38.83
N GLY A 422 -7.84 10.28 -39.04
CA GLY A 422 -6.87 10.05 -37.97
C GLY A 422 -7.42 9.13 -36.86
N PHE A 423 -8.10 8.06 -37.24
CA PHE A 423 -8.58 7.04 -36.32
C PHE A 423 -8.47 5.67 -37.00
N LEU A 424 -7.69 4.78 -36.41
CA LEU A 424 -7.49 3.43 -36.92
C LEU A 424 -8.52 2.45 -36.36
N PRO A 425 -8.96 1.44 -37.13
CA PRO A 425 -9.87 0.42 -36.62
C PRO A 425 -9.23 -0.36 -35.48
N PHE A 426 -10.05 -0.71 -34.48
CA PHE A 426 -9.57 -1.37 -33.28
C PHE A 426 -9.19 -2.82 -33.55
N ARG A 427 -7.98 -3.22 -33.13
CA ARG A 427 -7.58 -4.63 -33.16
C ARG A 427 -8.32 -5.40 -32.05
N PRO A 428 -8.87 -6.59 -32.32
CA PRO A 428 -9.73 -7.31 -31.37
C PRO A 428 -9.00 -7.96 -30.18
N GLY A 429 -7.66 -7.90 -30.14
CA GLY A 429 -6.84 -8.63 -29.18
C GLY A 429 -7.14 -8.30 -27.71
N PHE A 430 -7.58 -7.07 -27.42
CA PHE A 430 -7.89 -6.67 -26.05
C PHE A 430 -9.15 -7.35 -25.48
N ALA A 431 -10.17 -7.58 -26.32
CA ALA A 431 -11.36 -8.32 -25.92
C ALA A 431 -11.02 -9.79 -25.60
N ALA A 432 -10.05 -10.36 -26.33
CA ALA A 432 -9.54 -11.70 -26.03
C ALA A 432 -8.76 -11.74 -24.71
N LEU A 433 -7.99 -10.70 -24.37
CA LEU A 433 -7.28 -10.60 -23.09
C LEU A 433 -8.24 -10.54 -21.91
N ALA A 434 -9.31 -9.74 -22.00
CA ALA A 434 -10.35 -9.67 -20.98
C ALA A 434 -11.02 -11.04 -20.80
N ALA A 435 -11.50 -11.66 -21.89
CA ALA A 435 -12.14 -12.97 -21.85
C ALA A 435 -11.23 -14.09 -21.31
N LEU A 436 -9.92 -14.04 -21.58
CA LEU A 436 -8.95 -14.99 -21.03
C LEU A 436 -8.75 -14.80 -19.53
N ALA A 437 -8.76 -13.55 -19.05
CA ALA A 437 -8.59 -13.25 -17.63
C ALA A 437 -9.76 -13.74 -16.78
N GLU A 438 -10.98 -13.73 -17.31
CA GLU A 438 -12.23 -14.19 -16.67
C GLU A 438 -12.35 -15.72 -16.56
N ARG A 439 -11.56 -16.47 -17.33
CA ARG A 439 -11.57 -17.95 -17.26
C ARG A 439 -11.22 -18.47 -15.88
N ASP A 440 -11.59 -19.72 -15.61
CA ASP A 440 -11.27 -20.45 -14.37
C ASP A 440 -11.95 -19.85 -13.11
N GLY A 441 -13.09 -19.17 -13.30
CA GLY A 441 -13.88 -18.59 -12.21
C GLY A 441 -13.33 -17.29 -11.64
N HIS A 442 -12.46 -16.59 -12.38
CA HIS A 442 -11.99 -15.27 -12.03
C HIS A 442 -13.09 -14.20 -12.25
N PRO A 443 -13.06 -13.07 -11.51
CA PRO A 443 -14.07 -12.03 -11.65
C PRO A 443 -14.12 -11.42 -13.06
N PRO A 444 -15.30 -10.91 -13.50
CA PRO A 444 -15.44 -10.16 -14.74
C PRO A 444 -14.45 -8.99 -14.84
N VAL A 445 -13.91 -8.76 -16.02
CA VAL A 445 -12.95 -7.67 -16.30
C VAL A 445 -13.68 -6.55 -17.02
N PRO A 446 -13.97 -5.41 -16.36
CA PRO A 446 -14.57 -4.27 -17.03
C PRO A 446 -13.59 -3.69 -18.06
N ILE A 447 -14.07 -3.53 -19.29
CA ILE A 447 -13.40 -2.80 -20.36
C ILE A 447 -13.89 -1.35 -20.30
N ILE A 448 -12.98 -0.42 -20.04
CA ILE A 448 -13.29 1.01 -19.93
C ILE A 448 -12.83 1.72 -21.22
N PRO A 449 -13.75 2.22 -22.06
CA PRO A 449 -13.41 3.06 -23.19
C PRO A 449 -12.82 4.38 -22.73
N ALA A 450 -11.69 4.79 -23.29
CA ALA A 450 -11.05 6.06 -22.98
C ALA A 450 -10.80 6.88 -24.26
N GLY A 451 -11.45 8.03 -24.35
CA GLY A 451 -11.27 8.98 -25.44
C GLY A 451 -10.24 10.05 -25.11
N LEU A 452 -9.49 10.46 -26.13
CA LEU A 452 -8.51 11.55 -26.06
C LEU A 452 -8.81 12.58 -27.16
N GLY A 453 -9.26 13.76 -26.73
CA GLY A 453 -9.42 14.94 -27.59
C GLY A 453 -8.22 15.87 -27.43
N TYR A 454 -7.57 16.22 -28.54
CA TYR A 454 -6.43 17.14 -28.57
C TYR A 454 -6.82 18.45 -29.26
N GLN A 455 -6.46 19.58 -28.66
CA GLN A 455 -6.52 20.89 -29.28
C GLN A 455 -5.15 21.58 -29.20
N PRO A 456 -4.69 22.25 -30.28
CA PRO A 456 -3.42 22.95 -30.28
C PRO A 456 -3.51 24.25 -29.46
N GLY A 457 -2.47 24.54 -28.68
CA GLY A 457 -2.29 25.75 -27.88
C GLY A 457 -0.83 25.88 -27.40
N ASP A 458 -0.50 26.91 -26.61
CA ASP A 458 0.85 27.07 -26.01
C ASP A 458 1.28 25.83 -25.20
N ARG A 459 0.28 25.18 -24.59
CA ARG A 459 0.33 23.81 -24.11
C ARG A 459 -0.75 23.04 -24.85
N TRP A 460 -0.55 21.73 -25.05
CA TRP A 460 -1.58 20.89 -25.64
C TRP A 460 -2.77 20.83 -24.69
N GLU A 461 -3.94 21.27 -25.14
CA GLU A 461 -5.19 21.07 -24.42
C GLU A 461 -5.66 19.64 -24.69
N VAL A 462 -5.72 18.84 -23.63
CA VAL A 462 -6.03 17.41 -23.73
C VAL A 462 -7.22 17.12 -22.83
N THR A 463 -8.34 16.72 -23.45
CA THR A 463 -9.50 16.21 -22.72
C THR A 463 -9.48 14.69 -22.74
N LEU A 464 -9.28 14.09 -21.56
CA LEU A 464 -9.30 12.65 -21.34
C LEU A 464 -10.66 12.27 -20.75
N ARG A 465 -11.45 11.49 -21.48
CA ARG A 465 -12.79 11.06 -21.07
C ARG A 465 -12.87 9.56 -20.92
N PHE A 466 -13.49 9.09 -19.83
CA PHE A 466 -13.74 7.67 -19.60
C PHE A 466 -15.24 7.37 -19.74
N GLY A 467 -15.57 6.37 -20.56
CA GLY A 467 -16.93 5.86 -20.74
C GLY A 467 -17.34 4.84 -19.68
N PRO A 468 -18.63 4.46 -19.64
CA PRO A 468 -19.11 3.42 -18.75
C PRO A 468 -18.43 2.06 -19.04
N PRO A 469 -18.30 1.18 -18.03
CA PRO A 469 -17.69 -0.14 -18.21
C PRO A 469 -18.53 -1.04 -19.13
N LEU A 470 -17.86 -1.77 -20.01
CA LEU A 470 -18.44 -2.85 -20.81
C LEU A 470 -17.87 -4.20 -20.36
N PHE A 471 -18.69 -5.25 -20.30
CA PHE A 471 -18.26 -6.60 -19.94
C PHE A 471 -18.37 -7.54 -21.13
N VAL A 472 -17.53 -8.58 -21.16
CA VAL A 472 -17.51 -9.54 -22.28
C VAL A 472 -18.84 -10.30 -22.39
N GLU A 473 -19.47 -10.61 -21.26
CA GLU A 473 -20.73 -11.37 -21.17
C GLU A 473 -21.96 -10.63 -21.72
N ASP A 474 -21.91 -9.30 -21.80
CA ASP A 474 -23.05 -8.47 -22.25
C ASP A 474 -23.23 -8.47 -23.78
N TRP A 475 -22.30 -9.08 -24.53
CA TRP A 475 -22.25 -8.99 -25.98
C TRP A 475 -22.37 -10.38 -26.64
N PRO A 476 -23.05 -10.47 -27.79
CA PRO A 476 -23.29 -11.75 -28.47
C PRO A 476 -21.99 -12.40 -28.97
N ASP A 477 -21.03 -11.59 -29.38
CA ASP A 477 -19.70 -12.02 -29.77
C ASP A 477 -18.65 -10.92 -29.52
N ARG A 478 -17.38 -11.29 -29.67
CA ARG A 478 -16.26 -10.36 -29.45
C ARG A 478 -16.16 -9.26 -30.50
N ALA A 479 -16.68 -9.47 -31.71
CA ALA A 479 -16.62 -8.45 -32.75
C ALA A 479 -17.58 -7.30 -32.40
N ALA A 480 -18.81 -7.63 -31.99
CA ALA A 480 -19.80 -6.65 -31.54
C ALA A 480 -19.29 -5.83 -30.34
N LEU A 481 -18.62 -6.47 -29.38
CA LEU A 481 -17.97 -5.78 -28.26
C LEU A 481 -16.85 -4.82 -28.74
N VAL A 482 -16.01 -5.26 -29.67
CA VAL A 482 -14.91 -4.43 -30.21
C VAL A 482 -15.49 -3.21 -30.92
N ASP A 483 -16.51 -3.38 -31.75
CA ASP A 483 -17.19 -2.30 -32.47
C ASP A 483 -17.84 -1.31 -31.50
N ALA A 484 -18.47 -1.80 -30.43
CA ALA A 484 -19.07 -0.96 -29.41
C ALA A 484 -18.03 -0.13 -28.63
N VAL A 485 -16.91 -0.75 -28.27
CA VAL A 485 -15.79 -0.06 -27.62
C VAL A 485 -15.18 0.98 -28.55
N GLU A 486 -14.97 0.63 -29.83
CA GLU A 486 -14.46 1.57 -30.84
C GLU A 486 -15.38 2.80 -30.98
N GLN A 487 -16.69 2.57 -31.13
CA GLN A 487 -17.68 3.64 -31.28
C GLN A 487 -17.70 4.56 -30.06
N GLN A 488 -17.69 4.00 -28.84
CA GLN A 488 -17.60 4.81 -27.62
C GLN A 488 -16.31 5.61 -27.54
N VAL A 489 -15.15 5.01 -27.87
CA VAL A 489 -13.88 5.75 -27.88
C VAL A 489 -13.91 6.89 -28.91
N ARG A 490 -14.48 6.67 -30.10
CA ARG A 490 -14.66 7.73 -31.12
C ARG A 490 -15.48 8.89 -30.58
N ASP A 491 -16.60 8.59 -29.93
CA ASP A 491 -17.51 9.60 -29.39
C ASP A 491 -16.88 10.38 -28.23
N LEU A 492 -16.19 9.70 -27.32
CA LEU A 492 -15.45 10.31 -26.21
C LEU A 492 -14.27 11.18 -26.67
N SER A 493 -13.67 10.84 -27.81
CA SER A 493 -12.50 11.53 -28.38
C SER A 493 -12.85 12.77 -29.20
N ARG A 494 -14.13 13.10 -29.36
CA ARG A 494 -14.54 14.30 -30.06
C ARG A 494 -14.01 15.56 -29.35
N PRO A 495 -13.51 16.57 -30.08
CA PRO A 495 -13.10 17.82 -29.48
C PRO A 495 -14.26 18.42 -28.67
N ALA A 496 -13.97 19.01 -27.51
CA ALA A 496 -14.98 19.81 -26.82
C ALA A 496 -15.45 20.93 -27.77
N PRO A 497 -16.76 21.25 -27.81
CA PRO A 497 -17.23 22.40 -28.58
C PRO A 497 -16.46 23.64 -28.11
N ALA A 498 -15.94 24.44 -29.07
CA ALA A 498 -15.18 25.64 -28.74
C ALA A 498 -16.01 26.52 -27.81
N TYR A 499 -15.46 26.84 -26.64
CA TYR A 499 -16.07 27.82 -25.75
C TYR A 499 -16.07 29.17 -26.48
N ARG A 500 -17.24 29.59 -26.98
CA ARG A 500 -17.45 30.98 -27.38
C ARG A 500 -17.73 31.76 -26.09
N PRO A 501 -16.84 32.66 -25.64
CA PRO A 501 -17.23 33.59 -24.59
C PRO A 501 -18.47 34.34 -25.07
N ALA A 502 -19.51 34.40 -24.23
CA ALA A 502 -20.67 35.22 -24.51
C ALA A 502 -20.18 36.65 -24.76
N VAL A 503 -20.43 37.18 -25.95
CA VAL A 503 -20.20 38.59 -26.25
C VAL A 503 -21.12 39.36 -25.32
N ALA A 504 -20.54 40.04 -24.33
CA ALA A 504 -21.25 41.01 -23.51
C ALA A 504 -21.67 42.16 -24.43
N GLY A 505 -22.90 42.12 -24.96
CA GLY A 505 -23.39 43.20 -25.80
C GLY A 505 -24.49 42.81 -26.79
N GLU A 506 -25.56 42.15 -26.35
CA GLU A 506 -26.87 42.39 -26.96
C GLU A 506 -27.79 42.89 -25.86
N VAL A 507 -27.80 44.23 -25.76
CA VAL A 507 -28.79 44.99 -25.02
C VAL A 507 -30.15 44.67 -25.63
N LEU A 508 -30.99 43.98 -24.86
CA LEU A 508 -32.43 44.04 -25.05
C LEU A 508 -32.83 45.51 -24.87
N GLN A 509 -33.17 46.18 -25.97
CA GLN A 509 -33.92 47.43 -25.95
C GLN A 509 -35.43 47.13 -26.07
N PRO A 510 -36.26 48.00 -25.47
CA PRO A 510 -37.41 47.62 -24.65
C PRO A 510 -38.66 47.18 -25.40
#